data_AF-A0A7Z0UFU4-F1
#
_entry.id   AF-A0A7Z0UFU4-F1
#
_cell.length_a   1.000
_cell.length_b   1.000
_cell.length_c   1.000
_cell.angle_alpha   90.00
_cell.angle_beta   90.00
_cell.angle_gamma   90.00
#
_symmetry.space_group_name_H-M   'P 1'
#
loop_
_entity.id
_entity.type
_entity.pdbx_description
1 polymer ?
#
loop_
_entity_poly.entity_id
_entity_poly.type
_entity_poly.pdbx_seq_one_letter_code
_entity_poly.pdbx_strand_id
1 'polypeptide(L)'
;MLSSRRAQSHSAVILLATEREIRRPYGTESACASGTNPEAEIISLSNSIRSDLSPTVPEVRTGNTQTKKPRKRSTPKLQTDDQYSIEQIGAVIRGMSDKELKARFPKSHREHQTLKRKTRRKHSWDQLHPAFMKFADFLRHMGPAPHLDSSVDRIDLENPVYGPGTCQWASPQEQARRRSTNVWITWRGERHTLIEWAELSGISYETLRGRHKRKWTEAKMFADAPVRRYRTPPAPRALPPAPKPAGTYTYTVGNIPVMHSNGWPDGFPDARQYETGYIQATRRKERRVSMSRAHFGAWIAGSKIKELQREIDAAGLTGYLHFRDNIQAEDIADIDGRACACWAIREYYTLIRFSHCFVGAYLDEQAEKSQRSTYAQRNPRESAMIHLRDLIRRRPCSSPHDAWEMFQEYA
;
A
#
# COMPACT_ATOMS: atom_id res chain seq x y z
N MET A 1 -12.75 47.70 -14.08
CA MET A 1 -11.35 47.60 -14.58
C MET A 1 -10.41 47.24 -13.43
N LEU A 2 -10.17 45.96 -13.15
CA LEU A 2 -9.05 45.43 -12.34
C LEU A 2 -9.13 43.88 -12.25
N SER A 3 -9.15 43.20 -13.41
CA SER A 3 -9.11 41.72 -13.49
C SER A 3 -8.18 41.23 -14.61
N SER A 4 -7.08 41.96 -14.89
CA SER A 4 -6.17 41.60 -15.99
C SER A 4 -4.69 41.90 -15.68
N ARG A 5 -4.25 41.73 -14.43
CA ARG A 5 -2.83 41.89 -14.05
C ARG A 5 -2.24 40.75 -13.22
N ARG A 6 -2.84 39.56 -13.26
CA ARG A 6 -2.28 38.35 -12.63
C ARG A 6 -1.86 37.25 -13.60
N ALA A 7 -1.96 37.48 -14.92
CA ALA A 7 -1.67 36.49 -15.95
C ALA A 7 -0.37 36.75 -16.76
N GLN A 8 0.46 37.74 -16.38
CA GLN A 8 1.65 38.14 -17.15
C GLN A 8 2.99 37.92 -16.43
N SER A 9 3.11 36.91 -15.57
CA SER A 9 4.41 36.56 -14.95
C SER A 9 4.78 35.08 -15.06
N HIS A 10 4.14 34.33 -15.96
CA HIS A 10 4.41 32.90 -16.21
C HIS A 10 5.01 32.60 -17.60
N SER A 11 5.64 33.60 -18.24
CA SER A 11 6.21 33.44 -19.59
C SER A 11 7.61 34.06 -19.68
N ALA A 12 8.59 33.45 -19.00
CA ALA A 12 10.00 33.87 -19.10
C ALA A 12 11.06 32.79 -18.81
N VAL A 13 10.74 31.47 -18.87
CA VAL A 13 11.77 30.42 -18.61
C VAL A 13 11.77 29.26 -19.62
N ILE A 14 11.07 29.36 -20.75
CA ILE A 14 11.22 28.36 -21.84
C ILE A 14 11.49 29.09 -23.16
N LEU A 15 12.67 29.70 -23.26
CA LEU A 15 13.32 30.02 -24.52
C LEU A 15 14.81 29.94 -24.25
N LEU A 16 15.47 28.93 -24.84
CA LEU A 16 16.92 28.75 -25.09
C LEU A 16 17.27 27.24 -25.04
N ALA A 17 16.67 26.44 -25.95
CA ALA A 17 17.17 25.11 -26.30
C ALA A 17 16.60 24.58 -27.63
N THR A 18 16.25 25.46 -28.57
CA THR A 18 15.77 25.05 -29.90
C THR A 18 16.50 25.84 -30.97
N GLU A 19 17.72 25.44 -31.28
CA GLU A 19 18.40 25.79 -32.53
C GLU A 19 19.64 24.88 -32.68
N ARG A 20 19.80 24.28 -33.88
CA ARG A 20 20.66 23.14 -34.31
C ARG A 20 19.96 21.79 -34.16
N GLU A 21 19.60 21.04 -35.21
CA GLU A 21 20.09 20.95 -36.58
C GLU A 21 18.95 20.69 -37.59
N ILE A 22 19.11 21.27 -38.78
CA ILE A 22 18.33 21.02 -40.00
C ILE A 22 19.19 20.14 -40.92
N ARG A 23 18.52 19.27 -41.72
CA ARG A 23 18.91 18.61 -43.01
C ARG A 23 19.18 17.11 -42.87
N ARG A 24 18.56 16.17 -43.61
CA ARG A 24 17.93 16.17 -44.96
C ARG A 24 16.97 14.95 -45.14
N PRO A 25 16.12 14.92 -46.20
CA PRO A 25 15.11 13.90 -46.51
C PRO A 25 15.49 12.96 -47.68
N TYR A 26 14.51 12.16 -48.17
CA TYR A 26 14.43 11.20 -49.31
C TYR A 26 14.47 9.70 -48.89
N GLY A 27 13.63 8.77 -49.38
CA GLY A 27 12.61 8.76 -50.46
C GLY A 27 11.52 7.69 -50.20
N THR A 28 10.28 7.89 -50.67
CA THR A 28 9.66 7.37 -51.91
C THR A 28 9.40 5.85 -51.97
N GLU A 29 8.10 5.54 -51.81
CA GLU A 29 7.23 4.70 -52.67
C GLU A 29 7.40 3.19 -52.83
N SER A 30 6.20 2.59 -53.06
CA SER A 30 5.89 1.35 -53.80
C SER A 30 5.60 0.11 -52.91
N ALA A 31 4.55 -0.70 -53.09
CA ALA A 31 3.31 -0.64 -53.87
C ALA A 31 2.38 -1.79 -53.39
N CYS A 32 1.11 -1.70 -53.76
CA CYS A 32 0.03 -2.67 -53.60
C CYS A 32 0.25 -4.02 -54.32
N ALA A 33 -0.37 -5.10 -53.79
CA ALA A 33 -1.06 -6.19 -54.51
C ALA A 33 -1.61 -7.19 -53.45
N SER A 34 -2.91 -7.27 -53.13
CA SER A 34 -4.06 -7.83 -53.87
C SER A 34 -4.10 -9.37 -53.97
N GLY A 35 -5.21 -9.94 -53.47
CA GLY A 35 -5.70 -11.30 -53.75
C GLY A 35 -5.20 -12.37 -52.77
N THR A 36 -5.98 -13.30 -52.23
CA THR A 36 -7.32 -13.83 -52.55
C THR A 36 -7.74 -14.72 -51.37
N ASN A 37 -9.00 -14.64 -50.94
CA ASN A 37 -9.73 -15.75 -50.29
C ASN A 37 -10.44 -16.54 -51.43
N PRO A 38 -10.92 -17.80 -51.29
CA PRO A 38 -11.64 -18.28 -50.11
C PRO A 38 -11.56 -19.80 -49.79
N GLU A 39 -12.29 -20.16 -48.72
CA GLU A 39 -13.14 -21.37 -48.56
C GLU A 39 -12.63 -22.66 -47.87
N ALA A 40 -13.53 -23.12 -46.97
CA ALA A 40 -13.79 -24.47 -46.46
C ALA A 40 -12.78 -25.13 -45.51
N GLU A 41 -13.19 -25.35 -44.24
CA GLU A 41 -13.80 -26.63 -43.88
C GLU A 41 -14.39 -26.62 -42.46
N ILE A 42 -15.61 -27.14 -42.39
CA ILE A 42 -16.41 -27.42 -41.21
C ILE A 42 -16.02 -28.80 -40.72
N ILE A 43 -15.55 -28.95 -39.47
CA ILE A 43 -15.70 -30.22 -38.74
C ILE A 43 -16.17 -29.91 -37.31
N SER A 44 -17.47 -30.13 -37.14
CA SER A 44 -18.17 -30.40 -35.89
C SER A 44 -17.61 -31.67 -35.24
N LEU A 45 -17.38 -31.66 -33.94
CA LEU A 45 -17.57 -32.85 -33.09
C LEU A 45 -17.89 -32.43 -31.65
N SER A 46 -19.18 -32.40 -31.35
CA SER A 46 -19.78 -32.54 -30.03
C SER A 46 -19.49 -33.92 -29.44
N ASN A 47 -19.28 -34.01 -28.12
CA ASN A 47 -19.72 -35.17 -27.34
C ASN A 47 -20.02 -34.77 -25.89
N SER A 48 -21.32 -34.72 -25.60
CA SER A 48 -21.89 -34.86 -24.27
C SER A 48 -21.91 -36.34 -23.89
N ILE A 49 -21.50 -36.68 -22.65
CA ILE A 49 -22.07 -37.82 -21.93
C ILE A 49 -22.38 -37.37 -20.50
N ARG A 50 -23.67 -37.33 -20.19
CA ARG A 50 -24.25 -37.34 -18.84
C ARG A 50 -24.14 -38.75 -18.26
N SER A 51 -24.01 -38.86 -16.93
CA SER A 51 -25.09 -39.35 -16.05
C SER A 51 -24.54 -39.90 -14.73
N ASP A 52 -25.10 -39.37 -13.64
CA ASP A 52 -25.51 -40.00 -12.37
C ASP A 52 -24.85 -41.30 -11.89
N LEU A 53 -24.59 -41.34 -10.58
CA LEU A 53 -25.26 -42.25 -9.62
C LEU A 53 -24.71 -42.03 -8.19
N SER A 54 -25.58 -41.61 -7.28
CA SER A 54 -25.55 -41.94 -5.84
C SER A 54 -26.64 -43.00 -5.60
N PRO A 55 -26.49 -43.99 -4.70
CA PRO A 55 -26.69 -43.77 -3.26
C PRO A 55 -25.71 -44.62 -2.41
N THR A 56 -25.56 -44.42 -1.09
CA THR A 56 -26.18 -45.29 -0.06
C THR A 56 -25.73 -44.83 1.33
N VAL A 57 -26.68 -44.74 2.26
CA VAL A 57 -26.52 -44.46 3.69
C VAL A 57 -26.18 -45.76 4.45
N PRO A 58 -25.38 -45.70 5.53
CA PRO A 58 -25.66 -46.56 6.68
C PRO A 58 -25.86 -45.74 7.97
N GLU A 59 -26.90 -46.14 8.67
CA GLU A 59 -27.37 -45.72 9.98
C GLU A 59 -26.58 -46.45 11.08
N VAL A 60 -25.90 -45.74 12.00
CA VAL A 60 -25.42 -46.32 13.27
C VAL A 60 -25.50 -45.31 14.42
N ARG A 61 -26.40 -45.65 15.35
CA ARG A 61 -26.39 -45.54 16.82
C ARG A 61 -26.02 -44.22 17.51
N THR A 62 -27.03 -43.76 18.24
CA THR A 62 -27.06 -42.76 19.31
C THR A 62 -25.98 -42.93 20.37
N GLY A 63 -25.22 -41.86 20.62
CA GLY A 63 -24.36 -41.67 21.78
C GLY A 63 -24.51 -40.26 22.33
N ASN A 64 -24.93 -40.16 23.60
CA ASN A 64 -25.15 -38.93 24.35
C ASN A 64 -23.85 -38.15 24.54
N THR A 65 -23.76 -36.87 24.12
CA THR A 65 -22.78 -35.93 24.70
C THR A 65 -23.19 -34.46 24.55
N GLN A 66 -23.55 -33.85 25.68
CA GLN A 66 -23.41 -32.45 26.09
C GLN A 66 -23.58 -31.33 25.03
N THR A 67 -24.65 -30.56 25.22
CA THR A 67 -24.97 -29.30 24.54
C THR A 67 -23.83 -28.26 24.67
N LYS A 68 -23.04 -28.10 23.61
CA LYS A 68 -22.17 -26.93 23.43
C LYS A 68 -22.98 -25.78 22.81
N LYS A 69 -22.92 -24.61 23.46
CA LYS A 69 -23.49 -23.33 23.00
C LYS A 69 -23.15 -23.05 21.51
N PRO A 70 -24.06 -22.43 20.73
CA PRO A 70 -23.81 -22.18 19.32
C PRO A 70 -22.65 -21.20 19.14
N ARG A 71 -21.65 -21.61 18.34
CA ARG A 71 -20.58 -20.75 17.83
C ARG A 71 -21.21 -19.61 17.03
N LYS A 72 -20.85 -18.36 17.33
CA LYS A 72 -21.20 -17.18 16.52
C LYS A 72 -20.85 -17.45 15.06
N ARG A 73 -21.84 -17.34 14.17
CA ARG A 73 -21.63 -17.35 12.71
C ARG A 73 -20.62 -16.25 12.37
N SER A 74 -19.62 -16.61 11.56
CA SER A 74 -18.68 -15.67 10.96
C SER A 74 -19.47 -14.61 10.18
N THR A 75 -19.23 -13.35 10.50
CA THR A 75 -19.80 -12.21 9.78
C THR A 75 -19.20 -12.21 8.36
N PRO A 76 -20.00 -12.06 7.29
CA PRO A 76 -19.46 -11.98 5.93
C PRO A 76 -18.48 -10.81 5.81
N LYS A 77 -17.37 -11.00 5.08
CA LYS A 77 -16.41 -9.93 4.75
C LYS A 77 -17.17 -8.74 4.14
N LEU A 78 -17.13 -7.60 4.82
CA LEU A 78 -17.75 -6.35 4.38
C LEU A 78 -17.06 -5.92 3.07
N GLN A 79 -17.83 -5.73 2.00
CA GLN A 79 -17.35 -5.12 0.76
C GLN A 79 -16.72 -3.75 1.10
N THR A 80 -15.59 -3.40 0.48
CA THR A 80 -14.91 -2.13 0.72
C THR A 80 -15.81 -0.97 0.28
N ASP A 81 -16.13 -0.05 1.21
CA ASP A 81 -17.09 1.05 1.06
C ASP A 81 -16.64 2.14 0.04
N ASP A 82 -15.48 1.96 -0.58
CA ASP A 82 -14.80 2.88 -1.49
C ASP A 82 -15.48 3.01 -2.87
N GLN A 83 -16.58 2.28 -3.11
CA GLN A 83 -17.20 2.12 -4.44
C GLN A 83 -18.33 3.09 -4.79
N TYR A 84 -18.78 3.97 -3.88
CA TYR A 84 -19.93 4.85 -4.15
C TYR A 84 -19.50 6.31 -4.31
N SER A 85 -19.68 6.87 -5.50
CA SER A 85 -19.67 8.32 -5.71
C SER A 85 -20.81 9.00 -4.94
N ILE A 86 -20.66 10.30 -4.65
CA ILE A 86 -21.70 11.13 -4.01
C ILE A 86 -23.02 11.08 -4.79
N GLU A 87 -22.98 10.83 -6.10
CA GLU A 87 -24.17 10.71 -6.95
C GLU A 87 -24.87 9.36 -6.77
N GLN A 88 -24.11 8.28 -6.58
CA GLN A 88 -24.64 6.92 -6.39
C GLN A 88 -25.20 6.69 -4.97
N ILE A 89 -24.65 7.36 -3.95
CA ILE A 89 -25.09 7.20 -2.55
C ILE A 89 -26.58 7.59 -2.36
N GLY A 90 -27.08 8.54 -3.16
CA GLY A 90 -28.48 9.00 -3.09
C GLY A 90 -29.49 7.91 -3.42
N ALA A 91 -29.17 7.00 -4.35
CA ALA A 91 -30.01 5.85 -4.67
C ALA A 91 -29.99 4.79 -3.55
N VAL A 92 -28.81 4.55 -2.96
CA VAL A 92 -28.63 3.63 -1.82
C VAL A 92 -29.42 4.10 -0.60
N ILE A 93 -29.40 5.41 -0.32
CA ILE A 93 -30.15 6.00 0.81
C ILE A 93 -31.67 5.82 0.64
N ARG A 94 -32.20 5.97 -0.58
CA ARG A 94 -33.64 5.80 -0.84
C ARG A 94 -34.11 4.35 -0.71
N GLY A 95 -33.23 3.39 -0.98
CA GLY A 95 -33.55 1.96 -0.98
C GLY A 95 -33.34 1.25 0.36
N MET A 96 -32.91 1.94 1.41
CA MET A 96 -32.55 1.31 2.70
C MET A 96 -33.15 2.04 3.90
N SER A 97 -33.50 1.27 4.92
CA SER A 97 -33.88 1.81 6.21
C SER A 97 -32.68 2.42 6.94
N ASP A 98 -32.95 3.35 7.88
CA ASP A 98 -31.92 3.97 8.72
C ASP A 98 -31.09 2.94 9.52
N LYS A 99 -31.70 1.79 9.89
CA LYS A 99 -31.00 0.69 10.56
C LYS A 99 -30.01 -0.01 9.62
N GLU A 100 -30.41 -0.24 8.37
CA GLU A 100 -29.55 -0.87 7.36
C GLU A 100 -28.41 0.06 6.94
N LEU A 101 -28.67 1.36 6.78
CA LEU A 101 -27.63 2.35 6.47
C LEU A 101 -26.53 2.38 7.53
N LYS A 102 -26.90 2.35 8.82
CA LYS A 102 -25.93 2.32 9.93
C LYS A 102 -25.13 1.03 9.99
N ALA A 103 -25.76 -0.09 9.68
CA ALA A 103 -25.09 -1.39 9.64
C ALA A 103 -24.12 -1.48 8.46
N ARG A 104 -24.49 -0.89 7.32
CA ARG A 104 -23.69 -0.87 6.10
C ARG A 104 -22.50 0.08 6.19
N PHE A 105 -22.69 1.28 6.76
CA PHE A 105 -21.64 2.30 6.87
C PHE A 105 -21.26 2.60 8.34
N PRO A 106 -20.68 1.62 9.07
CA PRO A 106 -20.44 1.74 10.50
C PRO A 106 -19.42 2.84 10.84
N LYS A 107 -18.43 3.07 9.96
CA LYS A 107 -17.41 4.11 10.14
C LYS A 107 -18.02 5.51 10.01
N SER A 108 -18.72 5.78 8.90
CA SER A 108 -19.43 7.05 8.70
C SER A 108 -20.43 7.33 9.83
N HIS A 109 -21.13 6.29 10.30
CA HIS A 109 -22.06 6.42 11.42
C HIS A 109 -21.35 6.80 12.72
N ARG A 110 -20.21 6.17 13.03
CA ARG A 110 -19.43 6.51 14.23
C ARG A 110 -18.95 7.97 14.22
N GLU A 111 -18.52 8.46 13.07
CA GLU A 111 -18.07 9.85 12.90
C GLU A 111 -19.23 10.84 13.02
N HIS A 112 -20.39 10.51 12.45
CA HIS A 112 -21.63 11.26 12.62
C HIS A 112 -22.04 11.38 14.10
N GLN A 113 -21.97 10.30 14.86
CA GLN A 113 -22.23 10.32 16.31
C GLN A 113 -21.20 11.14 17.07
N THR A 114 -19.93 11.04 16.68
CA THR A 114 -18.84 11.84 17.27
C THR A 114 -19.11 13.32 17.06
N LEU A 115 -19.56 13.71 15.87
CA LEU A 115 -19.91 15.07 15.55
C LEU A 115 -21.07 15.59 16.40
N LYS A 116 -22.18 14.83 16.48
CA LYS A 116 -23.33 15.18 17.33
C LYS A 116 -22.95 15.31 18.80
N ARG A 117 -22.05 14.46 19.29
CA ARG A 117 -21.55 14.54 20.67
C ARG A 117 -20.69 15.78 20.91
N LYS A 118 -19.86 16.18 19.93
CA LYS A 118 -19.04 17.40 20.02
C LYS A 118 -19.90 18.65 20.09
N THR A 119 -20.88 18.78 19.19
CA THR A 119 -21.70 19.99 19.04
C THR A 119 -22.77 20.15 20.14
N ARG A 120 -23.18 19.07 20.81
CA ARG A 120 -24.15 19.11 21.92
C ARG A 120 -23.56 19.52 23.28
N ARG A 121 -22.25 19.71 23.40
CA ARG A 121 -21.63 20.08 24.67
C ARG A 121 -22.06 21.48 25.08
N LYS A 122 -22.31 21.67 26.38
CA LYS A 122 -22.56 23.00 26.96
C LYS A 122 -21.33 23.88 26.69
N HIS A 123 -21.53 25.08 26.12
CA HIS A 123 -20.48 26.01 25.69
C HIS A 123 -19.54 25.46 24.59
N SER A 124 -20.02 24.55 23.74
CA SER A 124 -19.25 24.12 22.56
C SER A 124 -19.08 25.29 21.58
N TRP A 125 -17.86 25.47 21.08
CA TRP A 125 -17.63 26.32 19.92
C TRP A 125 -18.17 25.68 18.63
N ASP A 126 -18.15 24.35 18.57
CA ASP A 126 -18.57 23.60 17.39
C ASP A 126 -20.10 23.58 17.24
N GLN A 127 -20.58 23.95 16.06
CA GLN A 127 -22.00 23.99 15.70
C GLN A 127 -22.31 22.91 14.65
N LEU A 128 -23.54 22.38 14.66
CA LEU A 128 -23.98 21.38 13.69
C LEU A 128 -25.03 21.98 12.75
N HIS A 129 -24.77 21.94 11.45
CA HIS A 129 -25.75 22.35 10.45
C HIS A 129 -26.96 21.39 10.47
N PRO A 130 -28.21 21.89 10.30
CA PRO A 130 -29.42 21.04 10.30
C PRO A 130 -29.36 19.87 9.31
N ALA A 131 -28.71 20.07 8.15
CA ALA A 131 -28.52 19.01 7.14
C ALA A 131 -27.66 17.83 7.63
N PHE A 132 -26.94 17.94 8.75
CA PHE A 132 -26.17 16.85 9.35
C PHE A 132 -26.88 16.24 10.57
N MET A 133 -28.14 16.61 10.86
CA MET A 133 -28.86 16.09 12.03
C MET A 133 -29.21 14.60 11.92
N LYS A 134 -29.64 14.18 10.72
CA LYS A 134 -29.95 12.79 10.38
C LYS A 134 -28.77 12.15 9.66
N PHE A 135 -28.60 10.84 9.88
CA PHE A 135 -27.46 10.11 9.31
C PHE A 135 -27.54 9.99 7.78
N ALA A 136 -28.75 9.77 7.24
CA ALA A 136 -28.99 9.74 5.80
C ALA A 136 -28.57 11.05 5.11
N ASP A 137 -28.94 12.20 5.68
CA ASP A 137 -28.59 13.51 5.12
C ASP A 137 -27.08 13.77 5.21
N PHE A 138 -26.44 13.38 6.33
CA PHE A 138 -24.99 13.41 6.49
C PHE A 138 -24.28 12.58 5.40
N LEU A 139 -24.70 11.32 5.19
CA LEU A 139 -24.16 10.46 4.14
C LEU A 139 -24.37 11.03 2.74
N ARG A 140 -25.51 11.67 2.48
CA ARG A 140 -25.80 12.29 1.18
C ARG A 140 -24.81 13.39 0.84
N HIS A 141 -24.33 14.12 1.84
CA HIS A 141 -23.42 15.25 1.65
C HIS A 141 -21.94 14.87 1.77
N MET A 142 -21.59 13.93 2.65
CA MET A 142 -20.20 13.53 2.90
C MET A 142 -19.77 12.27 2.14
N GLY A 143 -20.71 11.47 1.68
CA GLY A 143 -20.44 10.13 1.16
C GLY A 143 -19.97 9.16 2.25
N PRO A 144 -19.63 7.91 1.86
CA PRO A 144 -19.00 6.96 2.75
C PRO A 144 -17.58 7.44 3.12
N ALA A 145 -17.09 7.03 4.28
CA ALA A 145 -15.71 7.31 4.67
C ALA A 145 -14.77 6.56 3.70
N PRO A 146 -13.79 7.25 3.07
CA PRO A 146 -12.94 6.63 2.05
C PRO A 146 -11.93 5.64 2.62
N HIS A 147 -11.55 5.80 3.89
CA HIS A 147 -10.66 4.86 4.60
C HIS A 147 -11.12 4.65 6.05
N LEU A 148 -10.70 3.54 6.65
CA LEU A 148 -11.00 3.20 8.05
C LEU A 148 -10.47 4.25 9.05
N ASP A 149 -9.36 4.90 8.70
CA ASP A 149 -8.71 5.90 9.54
C ASP A 149 -9.16 7.34 9.24
N SER A 150 -9.98 7.53 8.20
CA SER A 150 -10.51 8.86 7.88
C SER A 150 -11.42 9.37 8.99
N SER A 151 -11.34 10.67 9.27
CA SER A 151 -12.23 11.34 10.21
C SER A 151 -12.79 12.61 9.59
N VAL A 152 -13.89 13.12 10.15
CA VAL A 152 -14.48 14.37 9.68
C VAL A 152 -13.66 15.55 10.20
N ASP A 153 -13.16 16.35 9.28
CA ASP A 153 -12.42 17.58 9.58
C ASP A 153 -13.07 18.79 8.91
N ARG A 154 -12.81 19.99 9.46
CA ARG A 154 -13.29 21.24 8.87
C ARG A 154 -12.38 21.67 7.73
N ILE A 155 -12.97 22.20 6.66
CA ILE A 155 -12.23 22.81 5.56
C ILE A 155 -11.66 24.16 6.03
N ASP A 156 -12.46 24.95 6.73
CA ASP A 156 -12.07 26.21 7.35
C ASP A 156 -12.12 26.09 8.88
N LEU A 157 -10.99 26.34 9.54
CA LEU A 157 -10.81 26.22 10.99
C LEU A 157 -11.46 27.38 11.76
N GLU A 158 -11.66 28.53 11.11
CA GLU A 158 -12.30 29.70 11.70
C GLU A 158 -13.84 29.56 11.70
N ASN A 159 -14.37 28.64 10.87
CA ASN A 159 -15.79 28.34 10.80
C ASN A 159 -16.21 27.33 11.89
N PRO A 160 -17.12 27.70 12.82
CA PRO A 160 -17.62 26.77 13.84
C PRO A 160 -18.53 25.68 13.29
N VAL A 161 -19.10 25.85 12.09
CA VAL A 161 -20.19 25.03 11.58
C VAL A 161 -19.70 23.80 10.85
N TYR A 162 -20.11 22.63 11.33
CA TYR A 162 -20.00 21.37 10.60
C TYR A 162 -21.24 21.16 9.72
N GLY A 163 -21.06 21.19 8.40
CA GLY A 163 -22.14 21.07 7.44
C GLY A 163 -21.66 20.82 6.00
N PRO A 164 -22.60 20.78 5.04
CA PRO A 164 -22.29 20.64 3.63
C PRO A 164 -21.34 21.73 3.15
N GLY A 165 -20.26 21.36 2.44
CA GLY A 165 -19.28 22.30 1.91
C GLY A 165 -18.34 22.93 2.95
N THR A 166 -18.51 22.67 4.24
CA THR A 166 -17.59 23.13 5.30
C THR A 166 -16.78 21.99 5.91
N CYS A 167 -17.10 20.75 5.58
CA CYS A 167 -16.47 19.54 6.10
C CYS A 167 -15.91 18.68 4.97
N GLN A 168 -14.85 17.95 5.29
CA GLN A 168 -14.29 16.93 4.42
C GLN A 168 -13.84 15.71 5.23
N TRP A 169 -13.69 14.58 4.54
CA TRP A 169 -12.90 13.48 5.08
C TRP A 169 -11.42 13.87 5.08
N ALA A 170 -10.73 13.60 6.17
CA ALA A 170 -9.30 13.83 6.30
C ALA A 170 -8.63 12.61 6.95
N SER A 171 -7.44 12.29 6.47
CA SER A 171 -6.53 11.36 7.12
C SER A 171 -5.97 11.95 8.42
N PRO A 172 -5.48 11.12 9.36
CA PRO A 172 -4.81 11.60 10.57
C PRO A 172 -3.65 12.56 10.27
N GLN A 173 -2.93 12.34 9.16
CA GLN A 173 -1.83 13.19 8.71
C GLN A 173 -2.31 14.57 8.22
N GLU A 174 -3.35 14.61 7.40
CA GLU A 174 -3.94 15.87 6.92
C GLU A 174 -4.52 16.69 8.08
N GLN A 175 -5.27 16.05 8.97
CA GLN A 175 -5.82 16.70 10.15
C GLN A 175 -4.71 17.22 11.08
N ALA A 176 -3.59 16.48 11.22
CA ALA A 176 -2.45 16.95 12.00
C ALA A 176 -1.78 18.19 11.40
N ARG A 177 -1.71 18.29 10.07
CA ARG A 177 -1.17 19.47 9.35
C ARG A 177 -2.09 20.68 9.45
N ARG A 178 -3.41 20.48 9.48
CA ARG A 178 -4.42 21.54 9.57
C ARG A 178 -4.71 22.03 11.00
N ARG A 179 -3.98 21.61 12.02
CA ARG A 179 -4.26 22.09 13.40
C ARG A 179 -3.95 23.58 13.54
N SER A 180 -4.87 24.33 14.13
CA SER A 180 -4.66 25.75 14.48
C SER A 180 -3.48 25.98 15.44
N THR A 181 -3.14 24.96 16.23
CA THR A 181 -1.97 24.97 17.13
C THR A 181 -0.64 24.87 16.41
N ASN A 182 -0.62 24.58 15.11
CA ASN A 182 0.62 24.53 14.35
C ASN A 182 1.20 25.93 14.18
N VAL A 183 2.53 25.99 14.13
CA VAL A 183 3.23 27.26 13.88
C VAL A 183 3.10 27.57 12.40
N TRP A 184 2.32 28.62 12.09
CA TRP A 184 2.18 29.18 10.76
C TRP A 184 3.20 30.30 10.56
N ILE A 185 3.93 30.24 9.45
CA ILE A 185 4.89 31.28 9.07
C ILE A 185 4.46 31.84 7.72
N THR A 186 4.44 33.16 7.63
CA THR A 186 4.18 33.88 6.37
C THR A 186 5.51 34.44 5.88
N TRP A 187 5.99 33.97 4.73
CA TRP A 187 7.24 34.43 4.13
C TRP A 187 7.07 34.58 2.63
N ARG A 188 7.54 35.70 2.07
CA ARG A 188 7.43 36.05 0.64
C ARG A 188 5.99 35.99 0.07
N GLY A 189 4.99 36.27 0.90
CA GLY A 189 3.58 36.29 0.50
C GLY A 189 2.87 34.94 0.53
N GLU A 190 3.56 33.87 0.90
CA GLU A 190 2.99 32.54 1.10
C GLU A 190 2.89 32.21 2.59
N ARG A 191 1.83 31.51 2.98
CA ARG A 191 1.56 31.11 4.37
C ARG A 191 1.49 29.59 4.45
N HIS A 192 2.48 29.01 5.14
CA HIS A 192 2.59 27.57 5.34
C HIS A 192 2.89 27.25 6.81
N THR A 193 2.62 26.02 7.21
CA THR A 193 3.06 25.51 8.51
C THR A 193 4.58 25.34 8.51
N LEU A 194 5.19 25.33 9.70
CA LEU A 194 6.62 25.15 9.87
C LEU A 194 7.17 23.85 9.25
N ILE A 195 6.35 22.79 9.21
CA ILE A 195 6.71 21.49 8.60
C ILE A 195 6.64 21.56 7.08
N GLU A 196 5.63 22.23 6.52
CA GLU A 196 5.56 22.49 5.08
C GLU A 196 6.72 23.37 4.62
N TRP A 197 7.07 24.41 5.40
CA TRP A 197 8.27 25.19 5.13
C TRP A 197 9.56 24.36 5.21
N ALA A 198 9.65 23.37 6.10
CA ALA A 198 10.78 22.46 6.16
C ALA A 198 10.89 21.59 4.89
N GLU A 199 9.76 21.12 4.37
CA GLU A 199 9.67 20.36 3.12
C GLU A 199 10.02 21.24 1.91
N LEU A 200 9.50 22.47 1.85
CA LEU A 200 9.72 23.42 0.74
C LEU A 200 11.13 23.99 0.71
N SER A 201 11.70 24.34 1.87
CA SER A 201 13.00 25.01 1.95
C SER A 201 14.17 24.04 2.08
N GLY A 202 13.92 22.73 2.26
CA GLY A 202 14.95 21.72 2.52
C GLY A 202 15.65 21.85 3.88
N ILE A 203 15.21 22.76 4.75
CA ILE A 203 15.77 22.97 6.09
C ILE A 203 15.05 22.03 7.05
N SER A 204 15.78 21.30 7.89
CA SER A 204 15.14 20.37 8.83
C SER A 204 14.12 21.09 9.73
N TYR A 205 13.00 20.42 10.01
CA TYR A 205 11.96 20.94 10.90
C TYR A 205 12.51 21.35 12.28
N GLU A 206 13.45 20.56 12.83
CA GLU A 206 14.09 20.88 14.12
C GLU A 206 14.89 22.18 14.07
N THR A 207 15.57 22.43 12.95
CA THR A 207 16.30 23.67 12.70
C THR A 207 15.33 24.86 12.62
N LEU A 208 14.27 24.77 11.80
CA LEU A 208 13.27 25.84 11.70
C LEU A 208 12.57 26.09 13.02
N ARG A 209 12.23 25.04 13.77
CA ARG A 209 11.64 25.14 15.12
C ARG A 209 12.59 25.82 16.11
N GLY A 210 13.87 25.48 16.06
CA GLY A 210 14.91 26.13 16.86
C GLY A 210 15.10 27.61 16.51
N ARG A 211 14.99 27.98 15.23
CA ARG A 211 15.06 29.37 14.76
C ARG A 211 13.81 30.17 15.16
N HIS A 212 12.63 29.59 14.99
CA HIS A 212 11.36 30.18 15.42
C HIS A 212 11.32 30.42 16.94
N LYS A 213 11.76 29.45 17.76
CA LYS A 213 11.85 29.62 19.22
C LYS A 213 12.78 30.76 19.63
N ARG A 214 13.84 31.01 18.86
CA ARG A 214 14.78 32.13 19.06
C ARG A 214 14.26 33.45 18.48
N LYS A 215 13.00 33.51 18.01
CA LYS A 215 12.35 34.70 17.45
C LYS A 215 13.15 35.32 16.29
N TRP A 216 13.77 34.49 15.47
CA TRP A 216 14.41 34.96 14.26
C TRP A 216 13.35 35.49 13.29
N THR A 217 13.65 36.60 12.63
CA THR A 217 12.85 37.10 11.51
C THR A 217 12.80 36.06 10.40
N GLU A 218 11.71 35.98 9.66
CA GLU A 218 11.49 34.97 8.62
C GLU A 218 12.62 34.99 7.58
N ALA A 219 13.05 36.17 7.14
CA ALA A 219 14.20 36.33 6.24
C ALA A 219 15.48 35.67 6.80
N LYS A 220 15.72 35.76 8.11
CA LYS A 220 16.84 35.12 8.81
C LYS A 220 16.60 33.64 9.10
N MET A 221 15.33 33.24 9.28
CA MET A 221 14.96 31.84 9.44
C MET A 221 15.26 31.02 8.19
N PHE A 222 15.13 31.63 7.02
CA PHE A 222 15.38 31.00 5.71
C PHE A 222 16.71 31.43 5.06
N ALA A 223 17.45 32.37 5.65
CA ALA A 223 18.81 32.70 5.22
C ALA A 223 19.75 31.50 5.47
N ASP A 224 20.61 31.23 4.49
CA ASP A 224 21.58 30.14 4.52
C ASP A 224 22.36 30.10 5.84
N ALA A 225 22.31 28.97 6.54
CA ALA A 225 23.15 28.71 7.69
C ALA A 225 23.61 27.25 7.68
N PRO A 226 24.82 26.98 8.16
CA PRO A 226 25.72 25.98 7.61
C PRO A 226 25.21 24.55 7.84
N VAL A 227 25.37 23.75 6.80
CA VAL A 227 25.18 22.30 6.76
C VAL A 227 26.14 21.65 7.78
N ARG A 228 25.75 21.58 9.05
CA ARG A 228 26.48 20.78 10.04
C ARG A 228 25.90 19.37 10.11
N ARG A 229 26.64 18.50 9.43
CA ARG A 229 26.71 17.03 9.52
C ARG A 229 25.47 16.26 9.05
N TYR A 230 25.61 15.76 7.83
CA TYR A 230 24.92 14.63 7.21
C TYR A 230 24.21 13.69 8.21
N ARG A 231 22.89 13.80 8.30
CA ARG A 231 22.05 12.63 8.00
C ARG A 231 21.73 12.76 6.52
N THR A 232 22.01 11.73 5.73
CA THR A 232 21.71 11.69 4.30
C THR A 232 20.33 12.29 4.05
N PRO A 233 20.20 13.31 3.18
CA PRO A 233 18.89 13.84 2.82
C PRO A 233 18.00 12.65 2.40
N PRO A 234 16.72 12.58 2.80
CA PRO A 234 15.82 11.69 2.10
C PRO A 234 15.96 12.04 0.62
N ALA A 235 16.19 11.03 -0.23
CA ALA A 235 16.32 11.24 -1.66
C ALA A 235 15.20 12.21 -2.09
N PRO A 236 15.48 13.23 -2.92
CA PRO A 236 14.43 14.10 -3.42
C PRO A 236 13.30 13.20 -3.88
N ARG A 237 12.06 13.49 -3.46
CA ARG A 237 10.88 12.79 -3.98
C ARG A 237 10.94 13.01 -5.49
N ALA A 238 11.55 12.06 -6.20
CA ALA A 238 11.45 11.99 -7.63
C ALA A 238 9.95 12.05 -7.87
N LEU A 239 9.52 13.02 -8.69
CA LEU A 239 8.17 12.96 -9.24
C LEU A 239 7.95 11.51 -9.64
N PRO A 240 6.84 10.87 -9.22
CA PRO A 240 6.59 9.50 -9.63
C PRO A 240 6.83 9.47 -11.13
N PRO A 241 7.70 8.56 -11.62
CA PRO A 241 8.03 8.54 -13.04
C PRO A 241 6.71 8.55 -13.79
N ALA A 242 6.60 9.41 -14.81
CA ALA A 242 5.41 9.48 -15.64
C ALA A 242 4.98 8.03 -15.93
N PRO A 243 3.68 7.70 -15.78
CA PRO A 243 3.24 6.34 -15.95
C PRO A 243 3.79 5.85 -17.29
N LYS A 244 4.62 4.80 -17.23
CA LYS A 244 5.23 4.24 -18.42
C LYS A 244 4.08 3.90 -19.38
N PRO A 245 4.24 4.09 -20.71
CA PRO A 245 3.20 3.72 -21.64
C PRO A 245 2.77 2.25 -21.43
N ALA A 246 1.50 1.95 -21.71
CA ALA A 246 1.00 0.58 -21.64
C ALA A 246 1.96 -0.36 -22.41
N GLY A 247 2.43 -1.44 -21.77
CA GLY A 247 3.45 -2.34 -22.31
C GLY A 247 4.91 -2.10 -21.84
N THR A 248 5.21 -1.07 -21.04
CA THR A 248 6.59 -0.80 -20.56
C THR A 248 6.85 -1.13 -19.08
N TYR A 249 5.85 -1.64 -18.36
CA TYR A 249 6.00 -2.06 -16.97
C TYR A 249 6.49 -3.50 -16.90
N THR A 250 7.74 -3.71 -17.30
CA THR A 250 8.40 -4.99 -17.10
C THR A 250 8.82 -5.08 -15.63
N TYR A 251 8.09 -5.82 -14.80
CA TYR A 251 8.60 -6.20 -13.49
C TYR A 251 9.65 -7.30 -13.69
N THR A 252 10.91 -6.90 -13.85
CA THR A 252 12.03 -7.84 -13.88
C THR A 252 12.56 -8.04 -12.46
N VAL A 253 12.92 -9.28 -12.13
CA VAL A 253 13.69 -9.54 -10.92
C VAL A 253 15.07 -8.93 -11.14
N GLY A 254 15.27 -7.70 -10.66
CA GLY A 254 16.57 -7.05 -10.70
C GLY A 254 17.63 -7.86 -9.94
N ASN A 255 18.90 -7.47 -10.07
CA ASN A 255 20.01 -8.18 -9.44
C ASN A 255 19.74 -8.51 -7.96
N ILE A 256 20.04 -9.76 -7.58
CA ILE A 256 19.93 -10.22 -6.19
C ILE A 256 21.01 -9.48 -5.39
N PRO A 257 20.63 -8.73 -4.34
CA PRO A 257 21.59 -7.99 -3.54
C PRO A 257 22.41 -8.94 -2.66
N VAL A 258 23.54 -8.46 -2.14
CA VAL A 258 24.41 -9.23 -1.24
C VAL A 258 23.99 -9.00 0.21
N MET A 259 23.97 -10.07 1.01
CA MET A 259 23.72 -10.00 2.45
C MET A 259 25.00 -9.61 3.19
N HIS A 260 24.93 -8.59 4.04
CA HIS A 260 26.05 -8.20 4.90
C HIS A 260 26.12 -9.09 6.14
N SER A 261 27.33 -9.43 6.61
CA SER A 261 27.53 -10.28 7.78
C SER A 261 26.90 -9.74 9.08
N ASN A 262 26.78 -8.42 9.19
CA ASN A 262 26.24 -7.73 10.37
C ASN A 262 24.99 -6.89 10.06
N GLY A 263 24.31 -7.09 8.94
CA GLY A 263 23.22 -6.20 8.53
C GLY A 263 22.28 -6.76 7.48
N TRP A 264 21.37 -5.92 7.01
CA TRP A 264 20.42 -6.23 5.93
C TRP A 264 21.01 -5.81 4.58
N PRO A 265 20.57 -6.41 3.45
CA PRO A 265 21.08 -6.09 2.12
C PRO A 265 20.84 -4.63 1.76
N ASP A 266 21.75 -4.06 0.97
CA ASP A 266 21.63 -2.66 0.53
C ASP A 266 20.36 -2.43 -0.28
N GLY A 267 19.71 -1.31 -0.02
CA GLY A 267 18.45 -0.94 -0.68
C GLY A 267 17.24 -1.75 -0.25
N PHE A 268 17.33 -2.58 0.80
CA PHE A 268 16.17 -3.25 1.39
C PHE A 268 15.26 -2.23 2.10
N PRO A 269 14.01 -2.01 1.63
CA PRO A 269 13.18 -0.89 2.09
C PRO A 269 12.80 -0.99 3.58
N ASP A 270 12.63 -2.20 4.11
CA ASP A 270 12.13 -2.43 5.47
C ASP A 270 13.22 -2.82 6.48
N ALA A 271 14.50 -2.56 6.17
CA ALA A 271 15.64 -2.99 6.99
C ALA A 271 15.52 -2.61 8.48
N ARG A 272 15.00 -1.43 8.81
CA ARG A 272 14.82 -0.99 10.21
C ARG A 272 13.74 -1.78 10.94
N GLN A 273 12.64 -2.10 10.27
CA GLN A 273 11.56 -2.87 10.87
C GLN A 273 12.00 -4.32 11.09
N TYR A 274 12.68 -4.90 10.12
CA TYR A 274 13.28 -6.24 10.24
C TYR A 274 14.34 -6.28 11.33
N GLU A 275 15.21 -5.27 11.45
CA GLU A 275 16.19 -5.19 12.53
C GLU A 275 15.52 -5.11 13.91
N THR A 276 14.47 -4.30 14.04
CA THR A 276 13.73 -4.17 15.30
C THR A 276 13.07 -5.49 15.67
N GLY A 277 12.36 -6.13 14.73
CA GLY A 277 11.71 -7.43 14.94
C GLY A 277 12.71 -8.54 15.25
N TYR A 278 13.86 -8.57 14.56
CA TYR A 278 14.96 -9.50 14.81
C TYR A 278 15.51 -9.35 16.22
N ILE A 279 15.82 -8.12 16.63
CA ILE A 279 16.32 -7.82 17.97
C ILE A 279 15.30 -8.24 19.03
N GLN A 280 14.01 -7.96 18.82
CA GLN A 280 12.94 -8.33 19.74
C GLN A 280 12.80 -9.85 19.85
N ALA A 281 12.76 -10.57 18.72
CA ALA A 281 12.65 -12.03 18.67
C ALA A 281 13.84 -12.75 19.33
N THR A 282 15.04 -12.16 19.31
CA THR A 282 16.28 -12.78 19.82
C THR A 282 16.69 -12.34 21.22
N ARG A 283 16.07 -11.30 21.83
CA ARG A 283 16.50 -10.72 23.12
C ARG A 283 16.05 -11.44 24.40
N ARG A 284 15.32 -12.56 24.36
CA ARG A 284 14.97 -13.29 25.61
C ARG A 284 16.13 -14.16 26.11
N LYS A 285 16.54 -13.93 27.37
CA LYS A 285 17.59 -14.67 28.09
C LYS A 285 17.22 -16.11 28.47
N GLU A 286 15.94 -16.45 28.54
CA GLU A 286 15.46 -17.73 29.15
C GLU A 286 15.24 -18.87 28.16
N ARG A 287 15.05 -18.58 26.86
CA ARG A 287 14.96 -19.59 25.80
C ARG A 287 15.79 -19.15 24.61
N ARG A 288 16.96 -19.77 24.41
CA ARG A 288 17.86 -19.52 23.27
C ARG A 288 17.21 -19.99 21.96
N VAL A 289 16.32 -19.20 21.37
CA VAL A 289 16.02 -19.33 19.94
C VAL A 289 17.13 -18.61 19.18
N SER A 290 18.19 -19.35 18.83
CA SER A 290 19.29 -18.82 18.03
C SER A 290 18.89 -18.80 16.56
N MET A 291 18.47 -17.64 16.07
CA MET A 291 18.17 -17.41 14.67
C MET A 291 19.08 -16.30 14.13
N SER A 292 19.62 -16.48 12.92
CA SER A 292 20.39 -15.44 12.24
C SER A 292 19.46 -14.44 11.54
N ARG A 293 20.00 -13.28 11.14
CA ARG A 293 19.26 -12.30 10.34
C ARG A 293 18.82 -12.91 9.00
N ALA A 294 19.67 -13.71 8.36
CA ALA A 294 19.33 -14.38 7.12
C ALA A 294 18.16 -15.36 7.30
N HIS A 295 18.18 -16.18 8.35
CA HIS A 295 17.07 -17.09 8.66
C HIS A 295 15.77 -16.33 8.97
N PHE A 296 15.84 -15.29 9.81
CA PHE A 296 14.68 -14.45 10.14
C PHE A 296 14.09 -13.77 8.90
N GLY A 297 14.95 -13.19 8.07
CA GLY A 297 14.57 -12.56 6.81
C GLY A 297 13.92 -13.54 5.84
N ALA A 298 14.51 -14.72 5.67
CA ALA A 298 14.01 -15.75 4.77
C ALA A 298 12.64 -16.28 5.21
N TRP A 299 12.41 -16.41 6.52
CA TRP A 299 11.13 -16.84 7.07
C TRP A 299 10.02 -15.83 6.79
N ILE A 300 10.24 -14.56 7.10
CA ILE A 300 9.21 -13.52 6.92
C ILE A 300 8.99 -13.22 5.44
N ALA A 301 10.06 -13.01 4.68
CA ALA A 301 9.96 -12.73 3.25
C ALA A 301 9.31 -13.90 2.50
N GLY A 302 9.66 -15.14 2.83
CA GLY A 302 9.04 -16.33 2.24
C GLY A 302 7.57 -16.49 2.61
N SER A 303 7.18 -16.12 3.83
CA SER A 303 5.77 -16.10 4.25
C SER A 303 4.96 -15.04 3.50
N LYS A 304 5.50 -13.81 3.41
CA LYS A 304 4.88 -12.70 2.68
C LYS A 304 4.77 -12.99 1.19
N ILE A 305 5.80 -13.59 0.56
CA ILE A 305 5.73 -14.04 -0.84
C ILE A 305 4.61 -15.06 -1.04
N LYS A 306 4.45 -16.03 -0.13
CA LYS A 306 3.39 -17.03 -0.23
C LYS A 306 1.99 -16.42 -0.06
N GLU A 307 1.86 -15.34 0.69
CA GLU A 307 0.61 -14.57 0.78
C GLU A 307 0.35 -13.81 -0.51
N LEU A 308 1.33 -13.03 -0.99
CA LEU A 308 1.26 -12.28 -2.24
C LEU A 308 0.93 -13.18 -3.43
N GLN A 309 1.53 -14.37 -3.50
CA GLN A 309 1.23 -15.35 -4.54
C GLN A 309 -0.26 -15.74 -4.54
N ARG A 310 -0.87 -15.95 -3.38
CA ARG A 310 -2.31 -16.29 -3.31
C ARG A 310 -3.19 -15.15 -3.78
N GLU A 311 -2.80 -13.91 -3.52
CA GLU A 311 -3.53 -12.73 -3.99
C GLU A 311 -3.39 -12.54 -5.50
N ILE A 312 -2.20 -12.79 -6.03
CA ILE A 312 -1.93 -12.78 -7.48
C ILE A 312 -2.73 -13.89 -8.17
N ASP A 313 -2.78 -15.08 -7.58
CA ASP A 313 -3.59 -16.20 -8.07
C ASP A 313 -5.08 -15.87 -8.02
N ALA A 314 -5.57 -15.25 -6.93
CA ALA A 314 -6.95 -14.79 -6.80
C ALA A 314 -7.31 -13.68 -7.81
N ALA A 315 -6.33 -12.88 -8.24
CA ALA A 315 -6.48 -11.88 -9.29
C ALA A 315 -6.41 -12.48 -10.71
N GLY A 316 -6.17 -13.79 -10.85
CA GLY A 316 -6.01 -14.44 -12.15
C GLY A 316 -4.73 -14.04 -12.89
N LEU A 317 -3.72 -13.58 -12.16
CA LEU A 317 -2.47 -13.05 -12.71
C LEU A 317 -1.28 -14.02 -12.55
N THR A 318 -1.52 -15.28 -12.18
CA THR A 318 -0.48 -16.33 -12.06
C THR A 318 0.34 -16.48 -13.34
N GLY A 319 -0.31 -16.40 -14.51
CA GLY A 319 0.35 -16.47 -15.81
C GLY A 319 1.35 -15.35 -16.05
N TYR A 320 1.14 -14.18 -15.42
CA TYR A 320 2.06 -13.06 -15.50
C TYR A 320 3.40 -13.32 -14.79
N LEU A 321 3.37 -14.02 -13.65
CA LEU A 321 4.58 -14.35 -12.89
C LEU A 321 5.45 -15.40 -13.58
N HIS A 322 4.82 -16.37 -14.24
CA HIS A 322 5.49 -17.56 -14.74
C HIS A 322 5.74 -17.56 -16.26
N PHE A 323 4.92 -16.85 -17.04
CA PHE A 323 4.87 -17.04 -18.49
C PHE A 323 4.76 -15.72 -19.27
N ARG A 324 5.19 -14.58 -18.72
CA ARG A 324 5.10 -13.28 -19.40
C ARG A 324 5.69 -13.30 -20.81
N ASP A 325 6.82 -13.96 -21.00
CA ASP A 325 7.52 -14.05 -22.30
C ASP A 325 6.76 -14.92 -23.33
N ASN A 326 5.74 -15.67 -22.89
CA ASN A 326 4.89 -16.52 -23.73
C ASN A 326 3.48 -15.95 -23.95
N ILE A 327 3.19 -14.73 -23.47
CA ILE A 327 1.90 -14.05 -23.68
C ILE A 327 1.94 -13.38 -25.07
N GLN A 328 0.87 -13.51 -25.85
CA GLN A 328 0.75 -12.84 -27.15
C GLN A 328 0.74 -11.32 -26.99
N ALA A 329 1.38 -10.59 -27.91
CA ALA A 329 1.57 -9.13 -27.79
C ALA A 329 0.27 -8.33 -27.63
N GLU A 330 -0.83 -8.84 -28.17
CA GLU A 330 -2.18 -8.25 -28.10
C GLU A 330 -2.79 -8.36 -26.70
N ASP A 331 -2.49 -9.43 -25.96
CA ASP A 331 -2.98 -9.68 -24.59
C ASP A 331 -2.08 -9.05 -23.51
N ILE A 332 -0.81 -8.75 -23.85
CA ILE A 332 0.16 -8.17 -22.91
C ILE A 332 -0.30 -6.82 -22.39
N ALA A 333 -0.92 -5.97 -23.20
CA ALA A 333 -1.28 -4.60 -22.78
C ALA A 333 -2.37 -4.57 -21.69
N ASP A 334 -3.41 -5.41 -21.81
CA ASP A 334 -4.45 -5.55 -20.80
C ASP A 334 -3.93 -6.22 -19.53
N ILE A 335 -3.13 -7.29 -19.68
CA ILE A 335 -2.53 -8.00 -18.56
C ILE A 335 -1.51 -7.10 -17.84
N ASP A 336 -0.67 -6.34 -18.54
CA ASP A 336 0.24 -5.35 -17.95
C ASP A 336 -0.55 -4.25 -17.23
N GLY A 337 -1.69 -3.80 -17.78
CA GLY A 337 -2.59 -2.85 -17.12
C GLY A 337 -3.13 -3.38 -15.78
N ARG A 338 -3.65 -4.62 -15.78
CA ARG A 338 -4.13 -5.30 -14.57
C ARG A 338 -3.01 -5.59 -13.58
N ALA A 339 -1.84 -6.02 -14.06
CA ALA A 339 -0.67 -6.28 -13.23
C ALA A 339 -0.13 -5.00 -12.59
N CYS A 340 -0.12 -3.89 -13.33
CA CYS A 340 0.20 -2.58 -12.80
C CYS A 340 -0.79 -2.13 -11.74
N ALA A 341 -2.08 -2.41 -11.90
CA ALA A 341 -3.10 -2.07 -10.91
C ALA A 341 -3.04 -2.99 -9.67
N CYS A 342 -2.46 -4.19 -9.79
CA CYS A 342 -2.34 -5.15 -8.70
C CYS A 342 -1.20 -4.77 -7.74
N TRP A 343 -1.55 -4.39 -6.51
CA TRP A 343 -0.57 -4.07 -5.48
C TRP A 343 0.30 -5.28 -5.12
N ALA A 344 -0.25 -6.50 -5.15
CA ALA A 344 0.46 -7.71 -4.79
C ALA A 344 1.62 -8.03 -5.76
N ILE A 345 1.44 -7.74 -7.07
CA ILE A 345 2.52 -7.88 -8.06
C ILE A 345 3.65 -6.90 -7.78
N ARG A 346 3.32 -5.63 -7.51
CA ARG A 346 4.31 -4.61 -7.17
C ARG A 346 5.15 -5.06 -5.97
N GLU A 347 4.48 -5.50 -4.91
CA GLU A 347 5.13 -5.92 -3.67
C GLU A 347 5.89 -7.25 -3.81
N TYR A 348 5.41 -8.16 -4.66
CA TYR A 348 6.11 -9.41 -4.96
C TYR A 348 7.48 -9.13 -5.58
N TYR A 349 7.51 -8.30 -6.63
CA TYR A 349 8.77 -8.02 -7.34
C TYR A 349 9.73 -7.12 -6.58
N THR A 350 9.24 -6.28 -5.66
CA THR A 350 10.12 -5.54 -4.74
C THR A 350 10.79 -6.50 -3.76
N LEU A 351 10.07 -7.51 -3.26
CA LEU A 351 10.52 -8.40 -2.20
C LEU A 351 11.29 -9.64 -2.68
N ILE A 352 10.94 -10.21 -3.83
CA ILE A 352 11.43 -11.52 -4.30
C ILE A 352 12.95 -11.60 -4.39
N ARG A 353 13.62 -10.53 -4.87
CA ARG A 353 15.09 -10.46 -4.93
C ARG A 353 15.74 -10.49 -3.54
N PHE A 354 15.13 -9.86 -2.54
CA PHE A 354 15.64 -9.86 -1.17
C PHE A 354 15.35 -11.20 -0.51
N SER A 355 14.21 -11.82 -0.80
CA SER A 355 13.94 -13.19 -0.36
C SER A 355 14.99 -14.17 -0.89
N HIS A 356 15.37 -14.07 -2.16
CA HIS A 356 16.45 -14.90 -2.72
C HIS A 356 17.78 -14.64 -2.00
N CYS A 357 18.11 -13.37 -1.72
CA CYS A 357 19.28 -12.99 -0.93
C CYS A 357 19.27 -13.64 0.48
N PHE A 358 18.16 -13.52 1.22
CA PHE A 358 18.03 -14.08 2.56
C PHE A 358 18.12 -15.59 2.57
N VAL A 359 17.44 -16.25 1.63
CA VAL A 359 17.48 -17.70 1.47
C VAL A 359 18.91 -18.14 1.17
N GLY A 360 19.57 -17.55 0.17
CA GLY A 360 20.96 -17.87 -0.17
C GLY A 360 21.89 -17.77 1.03
N ALA A 361 21.89 -16.61 1.71
CA ALA A 361 22.72 -16.39 2.90
C ALA A 361 22.41 -17.38 4.03
N TYR A 362 21.13 -17.71 4.25
CA TYR A 362 20.75 -18.70 5.25
C TYR A 362 21.29 -20.09 4.92
N LEU A 363 21.20 -20.51 3.65
CA LEU A 363 21.72 -21.81 3.21
C LEU A 363 23.24 -21.88 3.32
N ASP A 364 23.94 -20.79 3.03
CA ASP A 364 25.40 -20.69 3.19
C ASP A 364 25.80 -20.81 4.65
N GLU A 365 25.11 -20.09 5.55
CA GLU A 365 25.34 -20.23 6.99
C GLU A 365 25.11 -21.67 7.50
N GLN A 366 24.10 -22.39 6.99
CA GLN A 366 23.88 -23.78 7.38
C GLN A 366 24.93 -24.72 6.80
N ALA A 367 25.39 -24.48 5.57
CA ALA A 367 26.47 -25.24 4.96
C ALA A 367 27.78 -25.07 5.73
N GLU A 368 28.15 -23.84 6.09
CA GLU A 368 29.34 -23.55 6.91
C GLU A 368 29.25 -24.20 8.30
N LYS A 369 28.09 -24.13 8.95
CA LYS A 369 27.87 -24.79 10.26
C LYS A 369 28.02 -26.31 10.15
N SER A 370 27.52 -26.91 9.07
CA SER A 370 27.66 -28.34 8.82
C SER A 370 29.12 -28.73 8.55
N GLN A 371 29.89 -27.90 7.84
CA GLN A 371 31.32 -28.14 7.60
C GLN A 371 32.15 -28.07 8.89
N ARG A 372 31.78 -27.21 9.83
CA ARG A 372 32.44 -27.08 11.14
C ARG A 372 31.97 -28.13 12.17
N SER A 373 30.94 -28.92 11.85
CA SER A 373 30.37 -29.93 12.73
C SER A 373 31.13 -31.25 12.60
N THR A 374 31.31 -31.96 13.72
CA THR A 374 31.80 -33.35 13.73
C THR A 374 30.84 -34.32 13.05
N TYR A 375 29.55 -33.94 12.95
CA TYR A 375 28.50 -34.68 12.24
C TYR A 375 28.06 -33.87 11.02
N ALA A 376 28.87 -33.90 9.95
CA ALA A 376 28.56 -33.22 8.71
C ALA A 376 27.33 -33.86 8.04
N GLN A 377 26.33 -33.04 7.71
CA GLN A 377 25.17 -33.49 6.95
C GLN A 377 25.57 -33.74 5.49
N ARG A 378 24.95 -34.75 4.87
CA ARG A 378 25.18 -35.10 3.46
C ARG A 378 24.79 -33.96 2.51
N ASN A 379 23.64 -33.33 2.73
CA ASN A 379 23.13 -32.19 1.95
C ASN A 379 22.59 -31.08 2.88
N PRO A 380 23.47 -30.25 3.49
CA PRO A 380 23.04 -29.27 4.50
C PRO A 380 22.13 -28.18 3.94
N ARG A 381 22.37 -27.73 2.70
CA ARG A 381 21.52 -26.74 2.03
C ARG A 381 20.10 -27.27 1.75
N GLU A 382 19.99 -28.53 1.33
CA GLU A 382 18.68 -29.14 1.04
C GLU A 382 17.86 -29.33 2.32
N SER A 383 18.48 -29.86 3.38
CA SER A 383 17.85 -29.98 4.70
C SER A 383 17.39 -28.63 5.25
N ALA A 384 18.24 -27.59 5.13
CA ALA A 384 17.91 -26.23 5.54
C ALA A 384 16.73 -25.66 4.74
N MET A 385 16.67 -25.88 3.42
CA MET A 385 15.53 -25.49 2.60
C MET A 385 14.23 -26.17 3.02
N ILE A 386 14.28 -27.47 3.34
CA ILE A 386 13.11 -28.21 3.81
C ILE A 386 12.63 -27.63 5.14
N HIS A 387 13.53 -27.38 6.09
CA HIS A 387 13.19 -26.77 7.38
C HIS A 387 12.58 -25.38 7.21
N LEU A 388 13.15 -24.54 6.34
CA LEU A 388 12.61 -23.21 6.08
C LEU A 388 11.21 -23.29 5.46
N ARG A 389 10.98 -24.20 4.50
CA ARG A 389 9.66 -24.41 3.89
C ARG A 389 8.64 -24.90 4.92
N ASP A 390 9.02 -25.83 5.79
CA ASP A 390 8.15 -26.33 6.85
C ASP A 390 7.83 -25.23 7.88
N LEU A 391 8.81 -24.40 8.24
CA LEU A 391 8.63 -23.24 9.09
C LEU A 391 7.62 -22.24 8.51
N ILE A 392 7.80 -21.83 7.24
CA ILE A 392 6.87 -20.94 6.53
C ILE A 392 5.46 -21.56 6.46
N ARG A 393 5.37 -22.88 6.27
CA ARG A 393 4.08 -23.59 6.19
C ARG A 393 3.35 -23.65 7.53
N ARG A 394 4.05 -24.00 8.61
CA ARG A 394 3.46 -24.23 9.94
C ARG A 394 3.27 -22.93 10.72
N ARG A 395 4.13 -21.95 10.45
CA ARG A 395 4.20 -20.68 11.17
C ARG A 395 4.32 -19.53 10.16
N PRO A 396 3.30 -19.26 9.34
CA PRO A 396 3.35 -18.15 8.41
C PRO A 396 3.43 -16.83 9.18
N CYS A 397 4.34 -15.94 8.75
CA CYS A 397 4.58 -14.68 9.40
C CYS A 397 4.88 -13.58 8.37
N SER A 398 3.91 -12.72 8.10
CA SER A 398 3.99 -11.76 6.99
C SER A 398 4.61 -10.41 7.38
N SER A 399 4.83 -10.16 8.67
CA SER A 399 5.53 -8.97 9.15
C SER A 399 6.49 -9.26 10.31
N PRO A 400 7.54 -8.43 10.50
CA PRO A 400 8.43 -8.53 11.67
C PRO A 400 7.69 -8.38 13.01
N HIS A 401 6.53 -7.72 13.01
CA HIS A 401 5.69 -7.57 14.20
C HIS A 401 4.95 -8.86 14.54
N ASP A 402 4.38 -9.54 13.54
CA ASP A 402 3.72 -10.84 13.74
C ASP A 402 4.74 -11.88 14.24
N ALA A 403 5.98 -11.79 13.76
CA ALA A 403 7.06 -12.67 14.22
C ALA A 403 7.28 -12.51 15.72
N TRP A 404 7.23 -11.27 16.20
CA TRP A 404 7.36 -10.95 17.61
C TRP A 404 6.20 -11.49 18.45
N GLU A 405 4.95 -11.25 18.04
CA GLU A 405 3.77 -11.78 18.74
C GLU A 405 3.78 -13.31 18.82
N MET A 406 4.16 -13.97 17.72
CA MET A 406 4.36 -15.42 17.70
C MET A 406 5.39 -15.91 18.71
N PHE A 407 6.44 -15.13 19.04
CA PHE A 407 7.38 -15.51 20.10
C PHE A 407 6.88 -15.16 21.50
N GLN A 408 5.85 -14.33 21.64
CA GLN A 408 5.21 -14.04 22.94
C GLN A 408 4.23 -15.14 23.37
N GLU A 409 3.40 -15.66 22.46
CA GLU A 409 2.34 -16.64 22.81
C GLU A 409 2.86 -18.00 23.33
N TYR A 410 4.14 -18.30 23.14
CA TYR A 410 4.78 -19.53 23.61
C TYR A 410 5.68 -19.34 24.84
N ALA A 411 5.59 -18.19 25.51
CA ALA A 411 6.22 -17.94 26.81
C ALA A 411 5.16 -17.80 27.88
#